data_AF-A0A4V1NW40-F1
#
_entry.id   AF-A0A4V1NW40-F1
#
_cell.length_a   1.000
_cell.length_b   1.000
_cell.length_c   1.000
_cell.angle_alpha   90.00
_cell.angle_beta   90.00
_cell.angle_gamma   90.00
#
_symmetry.space_group_name_H-M   'P 1'
#
loop_
_entity.id
_entity.type
_entity.pdbx_description
1 polymer ?
#
loop_
_entity_poly.entity_id
_entity_poly.type
_entity_poly.pdbx_seq_one_letter_code
_entity_poly.pdbx_strand_id
1 'polypeptide(L)'
;MWNVSMLFWNILGAVVYLVAASHGWVIPAERDAGIHAVTGEPFVWFAAIAPVLALFLLTNLIWVIVISVRRQWKHSRMWFLGFPIWITAIIVDFAHHG
;
A
#
# COMPACT_ATOMS: atom_id res chain seq x y z
N MET A 1 -9.81 0.37 21.78
CA MET A 1 -10.50 0.93 20.59
C MET A 1 -9.52 1.47 19.55
N TRP A 2 -8.53 2.30 19.91
CA TRP A 2 -7.55 2.87 18.96
C TRP A 2 -6.86 1.82 18.06
N ASN A 3 -6.42 0.68 18.60
CA ASN A 3 -5.68 -0.31 17.80
C ASN A 3 -6.51 -0.96 16.68
N VAL A 4 -7.80 -1.16 16.91
CA VAL A 4 -8.70 -1.75 15.91
C VAL A 4 -8.90 -0.76 14.77
N SER A 5 -9.03 0.53 15.09
CA SER A 5 -9.08 1.60 14.10
C SER A 5 -7.79 1.64 13.26
N MET A 6 -6.62 1.45 13.86
CA MET A 6 -5.34 1.37 13.12
C MET A 6 -5.36 0.24 12.09
N LEU A 7 -5.76 -0.95 12.54
CA LEU A 7 -5.76 -2.15 11.72
C LEU A 7 -6.75 -2.00 10.57
N PHE A 8 -7.93 -1.44 10.85
CA PHE A 8 -8.94 -1.11 9.86
C PHE A 8 -8.39 -0.15 8.78
N TRP A 9 -7.72 0.93 9.16
CA TRP A 9 -7.12 1.87 8.21
C TRP A 9 -5.97 1.26 7.39
N ASN A 10 -5.18 0.35 7.97
CA ASN A 10 -4.14 -0.37 7.25
C ASN A 10 -4.75 -1.30 6.19
N ILE A 11 -5.79 -2.06 6.55
CA ILE A 11 -6.51 -2.95 5.63
C ILE A 11 -7.19 -2.13 4.53
N LEU A 12 -7.90 -1.07 4.89
CA LEU A 12 -8.59 -0.23 3.92
C LEU A 12 -7.60 0.42 2.95
N GLY A 13 -6.47 0.92 3.44
CA GLY A 13 -5.39 1.46 2.61
C GLY A 13 -4.81 0.42 1.65
N ALA A 14 -4.59 -0.81 2.13
CA ALA A 14 -4.12 -1.92 1.28
C ALA A 14 -5.13 -2.30 0.19
N VAL A 15 -6.43 -2.31 0.52
CA VAL A 15 -7.50 -2.56 -0.47
C VAL A 15 -7.54 -1.45 -1.51
N VAL A 16 -7.51 -0.18 -1.10
CA VAL A 16 -7.47 0.96 -2.02
C VAL A 16 -6.22 0.93 -2.90
N TYR A 17 -5.07 0.57 -2.32
CA TYR A 17 -3.82 0.38 -3.07
C TYR A 17 -3.99 -0.68 -4.16
N LEU A 18 -4.47 -1.88 -3.81
CA LEU A 18 -4.66 -2.97 -4.78
C LEU A 18 -5.65 -2.61 -5.89
N VAL A 19 -6.74 -1.92 -5.54
CA VAL A 19 -7.73 -1.44 -6.52
C VAL A 19 -7.15 -0.36 -7.42
N ALA A 20 -6.34 0.57 -6.91
CA ALA A 20 -5.70 1.59 -7.73
C ALA A 20 -4.61 0.98 -8.62
N ALA A 21 -3.80 0.07 -8.07
CA ALA A 21 -2.71 -0.58 -8.77
C ALA A 21 -3.20 -1.51 -9.89
N SER A 22 -4.35 -2.18 -9.70
CA SER A 22 -4.95 -3.06 -10.72
C SER A 22 -5.38 -2.35 -12.00
N HIS A 23 -5.52 -1.02 -11.98
CA HIS A 23 -5.93 -0.23 -13.15
C HIS A 23 -4.75 0.35 -13.93
N GLY A 24 -3.53 0.32 -13.37
CA GLY A 24 -2.40 1.08 -13.91
C GLY A 24 -1.26 0.23 -14.46
N TRP A 25 -1.36 -1.09 -14.41
CA TRP A 25 -0.22 -1.95 -14.71
C TRP A 25 -0.56 -3.08 -15.68
N VAL A 26 0.06 -3.05 -16.86
CA VAL A 26 -0.07 -4.09 -17.88
C VAL A 26 1.14 -4.07 -18.85
N ILE A 27 1.73 -5.16 -19.38
CA ILE A 27 1.67 -6.62 -19.18
C ILE A 27 2.91 -7.23 -19.90
N PRO A 28 3.55 -8.30 -19.38
CA PRO A 28 4.64 -9.03 -20.06
C PRO A 28 4.31 -9.67 -21.44
N ALA A 29 3.08 -10.13 -21.66
CA ALA A 29 2.60 -10.73 -22.91
C ALA A 29 2.12 -9.72 -23.98
N GLU A 30 1.72 -8.50 -23.60
CA GLU A 30 1.49 -7.39 -24.54
C GLU A 30 2.84 -6.90 -25.11
N ARG A 31 3.82 -6.91 -24.22
CA ARG A 31 5.25 -6.89 -24.50
C ARG A 31 5.73 -8.04 -25.41
N ASP A 32 5.07 -9.21 -25.41
CA ASP A 32 5.44 -10.33 -26.30
C ASP A 32 4.69 -10.32 -27.65
N ALA A 33 3.57 -9.60 -27.77
CA ALA A 33 2.74 -9.54 -28.99
C ALA A 33 2.92 -8.26 -29.83
N GLY A 34 3.86 -7.38 -29.45
CA GLY A 34 4.22 -6.17 -30.21
C GLY A 34 3.20 -5.03 -30.11
N ILE A 35 2.33 -5.07 -29.11
CA ILE A 35 1.33 -4.02 -28.85
C ILE A 35 1.89 -3.13 -27.74
N HIS A 36 2.11 -1.86 -28.06
CA HIS A 36 2.70 -0.89 -27.16
C HIS A 36 1.74 0.28 -26.89
N ALA A 37 1.26 0.31 -25.64
CA ALA A 37 0.75 1.46 -24.90
C ALA A 37 -0.67 1.93 -25.28
N VAL A 38 -1.46 2.49 -24.34
CA VAL A 38 -1.21 3.76 -23.63
C VAL A 38 -1.52 3.64 -22.13
N THR A 39 -0.62 4.10 -21.25
CA THR A 39 -0.68 4.16 -19.76
C THR A 39 -0.29 2.94 -18.93
N GLY A 40 0.83 2.30 -19.30
CA GLY A 40 1.68 1.49 -18.41
C GLY A 40 3.00 2.19 -18.07
N GLU A 41 2.99 3.50 -17.78
CA GLU A 41 4.22 4.16 -17.32
C GLU A 41 4.38 3.91 -15.81
N PRO A 42 5.50 3.36 -15.34
CA PRO A 42 5.78 3.21 -13.91
C PRO A 42 5.54 4.51 -13.14
N PHE A 43 5.75 5.67 -13.79
CA PHE A 43 5.48 6.99 -13.24
C PHE A 43 4.00 7.36 -13.16
N VAL A 44 3.16 6.97 -14.13
CA VAL A 44 1.71 7.21 -14.10
C VAL A 44 1.04 6.29 -13.09
N TRP A 45 1.43 5.02 -13.07
CA TRP A 45 1.05 4.07 -12.02
C TRP A 45 1.50 4.60 -10.65
N PHE A 46 2.78 4.96 -10.50
CA PHE A 46 3.30 5.47 -9.24
C PHE A 46 2.61 6.78 -8.84
N ALA A 47 2.34 7.70 -9.77
CA ALA A 47 1.60 8.92 -9.49
C ALA A 47 0.16 8.66 -9.05
N ALA A 48 -0.47 7.60 -9.56
CA ALA A 48 -1.81 7.18 -9.15
C ALA A 48 -1.81 6.54 -7.74
N ILE A 49 -0.81 5.72 -7.42
CA ILE A 49 -0.71 5.04 -6.12
C ILE A 49 0.02 5.86 -5.03
N ALA A 50 0.83 6.86 -5.40
CA ALA A 50 1.64 7.66 -4.49
C ALA A 50 0.81 8.42 -3.44
N PRO A 51 -0.36 9.00 -3.77
CA PRO A 51 -1.23 9.60 -2.76
C PRO A 51 -1.67 8.58 -1.69
N VAL A 52 -1.95 7.34 -2.11
CA VAL A 52 -2.36 6.24 -1.22
C VAL A 52 -1.19 5.82 -0.33
N LEU A 53 0.01 5.67 -0.90
CA LEU A 53 1.23 5.38 -0.15
C LEU A 53 1.60 6.50 0.82
N ALA A 54 1.45 7.76 0.40
CA ALA A 54 1.74 8.94 1.23
C ALA A 54 0.79 9.02 2.43
N LEU A 55 -0.52 8.86 2.21
CA LEU A 55 -1.51 8.79 3.28
C LEU A 55 -1.22 7.66 4.26
N PHE A 56 -0.81 6.51 3.73
CA PHE A 56 -0.42 5.36 4.54
C PHE A 56 0.82 5.64 5.42
N LEU A 57 1.89 6.17 4.82
CA LEU A 57 3.11 6.53 5.52
C LEU A 57 2.84 7.60 6.59
N LEU A 58 2.07 8.63 6.26
CA LEU A 58 1.65 9.67 7.20
C LEU A 58 0.87 9.07 8.38
N THR A 59 -0.10 8.19 8.10
CA THR A 59 -0.91 7.55 9.15
C THR A 59 -0.03 6.70 10.07
N ASN A 60 0.92 5.93 9.52
CA ASN A 60 1.84 5.14 10.34
C ASN A 60 2.82 6.01 11.13
N LEU A 61 3.34 7.08 10.54
CA LEU A 61 4.26 8.00 11.20
C LEU A 61 3.59 8.70 12.39
N ILE A 62 2.37 9.21 12.18
CA ILE A 62 1.55 9.80 13.25
C ILE A 62 1.35 8.78 14.37
N TRP A 63 1.06 7.53 14.03
CA TRP A 63 0.89 6.47 15.02
C TRP A 63 2.17 6.13 15.78
N VAL A 64 3.34 6.04 15.12
CA VAL A 64 4.63 5.87 15.79
C VAL A 64 4.90 7.02 16.75
N ILE A 65 4.68 8.26 16.31
CA ILE A 65 4.88 9.46 17.12
C ILE A 65 3.95 9.43 18.34
N VAL A 66 2.66 9.14 18.16
CA VAL A 66 1.69 9.05 19.27
C VAL A 66 2.07 7.95 20.26
N ILE A 67 2.46 6.77 19.79
CA ILE A 67 2.91 5.66 20.66
C ILE A 67 4.16 6.07 21.45
N SER A 68 5.12 6.73 20.78
CA SER A 68 6.40 7.14 21.37
C SER A 68 6.21 8.24 22.41
N VAL A 69 5.45 9.29 22.08
CA VAL A 69 5.14 10.42 22.96
C VAL A 69 4.33 9.97 24.18
N ARG A 70 3.34 9.09 23.98
CA ARG A 70 2.50 8.58 25.08
C ARG A 70 3.11 7.37 25.79
N ARG A 71 4.32 6.93 25.40
CA ARG A 71 5.04 5.75 25.91
C ARG A 71 4.19 4.47 25.95
N GLN A 72 3.28 4.32 24.99
CA GLN A 72 2.32 3.20 24.92
C GLN A 72 2.94 1.98 24.22
N TRP A 73 4.11 1.53 24.67
CA TRP A 73 4.88 0.46 24.03
C TRP A 73 4.12 -0.88 23.94
N LYS A 74 3.12 -1.13 24.80
CA LYS A 74 2.25 -2.30 24.67
C LYS A 74 1.39 -2.27 23.39
N HIS A 75 1.09 -1.08 22.88
CA HIS A 75 0.31 -0.86 21.66
C HIS A 75 1.15 -0.94 20.38
N SER A 76 2.49 -0.96 20.47
CA SER A 76 3.37 -1.08 19.30
C SER A 76 3.26 -2.45 18.61
N ARG A 77 2.87 -3.51 19.34
CA ARG A 77 2.68 -4.86 18.76
C ARG A 77 1.68 -4.88 17.62
N MET A 78 0.61 -4.08 17.70
CA MET A 78 -0.39 -4.00 16.63
C MET A 78 0.05 -3.06 15.51
N TRP A 79 0.94 -2.11 15.78
CA TRP A 79 1.61 -1.32 14.75
C TRP A 79 2.45 -2.20 13.83
N PHE A 80 3.16 -3.19 14.40
CA PHE A 80 3.92 -4.17 13.62
C PHE A 80 3.06 -5.02 12.68
N LEU A 81 1.75 -5.13 12.89
CA LEU A 81 0.85 -5.86 11.98
C LEU A 81 0.53 -5.06 10.71
N GLY A 82 0.74 -3.74 10.71
CA GLY A 82 0.59 -2.93 9.50
C GLY A 82 1.64 -3.29 8.42
N PHE A 83 2.86 -3.59 8.86
CA PHE A 83 3.97 -3.94 7.98
C PHE A 83 3.72 -5.21 7.12
N PRO A 84 3.32 -6.37 7.68
CA PRO A 84 3.01 -7.56 6.88
C PRO A 84 1.78 -7.39 6.00
N ILE A 85 0.79 -6.57 6.39
CA ILE A 85 -0.38 -6.27 5.54
C ILE A 85 0.08 -5.61 4.24
N TRP A 86 1.01 -4.65 4.32
CA TRP A 86 1.52 -3.94 3.15
C TRP A 86 2.51 -4.74 2.33
N ILE A 87 3.39 -5.52 2.97
CA ILE A 87 4.23 -6.48 2.24
C ILE A 87 3.34 -7.44 1.44
N THR A 88 2.26 -7.94 2.06
CA THR A 88 1.32 -8.83 1.38
C THR A 88 0.63 -8.13 0.21
N ALA A 89 0.17 -6.90 0.38
CA ALA A 89 -0.46 -6.13 -0.70
C ALA A 89 0.50 -5.88 -1.87
N ILE A 90 1.76 -5.54 -1.59
CA ILE A 90 2.80 -5.35 -2.60
C ILE A 90 3.10 -6.68 -3.30
N ILE A 91 3.30 -7.78 -2.58
CA ILE A 91 3.54 -9.09 -3.18
C ILE A 91 2.36 -9.51 -4.07
N VAL A 92 1.13 -9.32 -3.59
CA VAL A 92 -0.09 -9.63 -4.35
C VAL A 92 -0.16 -8.79 -5.63
N ASP A 93 0.16 -7.51 -5.55
CA ASP A 93 0.22 -6.61 -6.69
C ASP A 93 1.27 -7.04 -7.71
N PHE A 94 2.51 -7.29 -7.27
CA PHE A 94 3.57 -7.77 -8.15
C PHE A 94 3.30 -9.18 -8.73
N ALA A 95 2.60 -10.04 -8.00
CA ALA A 95 2.23 -11.37 -8.49
C ALA A 95 1.07 -11.35 -9.50
N HIS A 96 0.17 -10.36 -9.42
CA HIS A 96 -0.90 -10.19 -10.42
C HIS A 96 -0.41 -9.52 -11.71
N HIS A 97 0.74 -8.84 -11.64
CA HIS A 97 1.25 -8.00 -12.72
C HIS A 97 2.60 -8.47 -13.32
N GLY A 98 3.17 -9.54 -12.77
CA GLY A 98 4.45 -10.15 -13.18
C GLY A 98 4.31 -11.34 -14.12
#